data_AF-A0A7I7RPA7-F1
#
_entry.id   AF-A0A7I7RPA7-F1
#
_cell.length_a   1.000
_cell.length_b   1.000
_cell.length_c   1.000
_cell.angle_alpha   90.00
_cell.angle_beta   90.00
_cell.angle_gamma   90.00
#
_symmetry.space_group_name_H-M   'P 1'
#
loop_
_entity.id
_entity.type
_entity.pdbx_description
1 polymer ?
#
loop_
_entity_poly.entity_id
_entity_poly.type
_entity_poly.pdbx_seq_one_letter_code
_entity_poly.pdbx_strand_id
1 'polypeptide(L)'
;MLALGTKDDGPLARLRAGEATSLTLLTATALGLASCPVTEPLEVAETREALREDVFGDSGYPQMLLRIGWAPVNADPLPSTPRRALADVVDWPD
;
A
#
# COMPACT_ATOMS: atom_id res chain seq x y z
N MET A 1 -5.36 11.66 -3.40
CA MET A 1 -4.46 10.48 -3.50
C MET A 1 -3.41 10.64 -2.41
N LEU A 2 -3.03 9.57 -1.73
CA LEU A 2 -2.02 9.58 -0.66
C LEU A 2 -0.76 8.89 -1.18
N ALA A 3 0.41 9.50 -0.93
CA ALA A 3 1.70 8.90 -1.23
C ALA A 3 2.42 8.59 0.08
N LEU A 4 2.87 7.34 0.23
CA LEU A 4 3.62 6.86 1.38
C LEU A 4 5.08 6.67 0.96
N GLY A 5 5.98 7.30 1.71
CA GLY A 5 7.41 7.20 1.49
C GLY A 5 8.19 6.92 2.76
N THR A 6 9.43 6.50 2.60
CA THR A 6 10.38 6.19 3.67
C THR A 6 11.66 7.00 3.50
N LYS A 7 12.41 7.18 4.57
CA LYS A 7 13.69 7.92 4.51
C LYS A 7 14.75 7.19 3.67
N ASP A 8 14.74 5.86 3.69
CA ASP A 8 15.66 5.00 2.96
C ASP A 8 14.88 4.06 2.02
N ASP A 9 15.57 3.38 1.10
CA ASP A 9 14.94 2.46 0.12
C ASP A 9 15.35 0.98 0.29
N GLY A 10 15.96 0.66 1.43
CA GLY A 10 16.43 -0.69 1.72
C GLY A 10 15.29 -1.69 2.03
N PRO A 11 15.62 -3.00 2.15
CA PRO A 11 14.65 -4.03 2.53
C PRO A 11 13.87 -3.72 3.82
N LEU A 12 14.55 -3.20 4.86
CA LEU A 12 13.90 -2.82 6.12
C LEU A 12 12.93 -1.64 5.95
N ALA A 13 13.27 -0.67 5.10
CA ALA A 13 12.38 0.45 4.82
C ALA A 13 11.11 -0.03 4.10
N ARG A 14 11.23 -0.94 3.14
CA ARG A 14 10.10 -1.60 2.49
C ARG A 14 9.20 -2.35 3.47
N LEU A 15 9.79 -3.09 4.43
CA LEU A 15 9.00 -3.78 5.47
C LEU A 15 8.19 -2.78 6.31
N ARG A 16 8.82 -1.70 6.77
CA ARG A 16 8.15 -0.63 7.53
C ARG A 16 7.07 0.07 6.72
N ALA A 17 7.30 0.29 5.43
CA ALA A 17 6.28 0.81 4.53
C ALA A 17 5.09 -0.15 4.42
N GLY A 18 5.32 -1.46 4.43
CA GLY A 18 4.27 -2.49 4.50
C GLY A 18 3.44 -2.40 5.79
N GLU A 19 4.10 -2.26 6.95
CA GLU A 19 3.43 -2.06 8.25
C GLU A 19 2.56 -0.80 8.24
N ALA A 20 3.11 0.33 7.78
CA ALA A 20 2.39 1.60 7.68
C ALA A 20 1.23 1.53 6.66
N THR A 21 1.41 0.79 5.56
CA THR A 21 0.34 0.53 4.58
C THR A 21 -0.79 -0.28 5.23
N SER A 22 -0.46 -1.35 5.98
CA SER A 22 -1.45 -2.14 6.71
C SER A 22 -2.29 -1.29 7.66
N LEU A 23 -1.62 -0.48 8.50
CA LEU A 23 -2.30 0.44 9.41
C LEU A 23 -3.22 1.41 8.67
N THR A 24 -2.76 1.97 7.55
CA THR A 24 -3.55 2.91 6.75
C THR A 24 -4.80 2.24 6.16
N LEU A 25 -4.66 1.05 5.57
CA LEU A 25 -5.76 0.31 4.96
C LEU A 25 -6.80 -0.13 6.00
N LEU A 26 -6.36 -0.65 7.15
CA LEU A 26 -7.24 -1.07 8.24
C LEU A 26 -7.95 0.13 8.87
N THR A 27 -7.26 1.27 9.02
CA THR A 27 -7.88 2.51 9.52
C THR A 27 -8.93 3.02 8.56
N ALA A 28 -8.63 3.08 7.26
CA ALA A 28 -9.60 3.46 6.24
C ALA A 28 -10.85 2.55 6.29
N THR A 29 -10.63 1.23 6.38
CA THR A 29 -11.71 0.24 6.52
C THR A 29 -12.57 0.50 7.77
N ALA A 30 -11.94 0.74 8.93
CA ALA A 30 -12.65 1.03 10.18
C ALA A 30 -13.47 2.33 10.13
N LEU A 31 -13.03 3.31 9.32
CA LEU A 31 -13.74 4.56 9.06
C LEU A 31 -14.81 4.43 7.95
N GLY A 32 -15.03 3.24 7.38
CA GLY A 32 -15.99 3.02 6.30
C GLY A 32 -15.55 3.58 4.95
N LEU A 33 -14.25 3.82 4.76
CA LEU A 33 -13.67 4.29 3.51
C LEU A 33 -13.25 3.12 2.63
N ALA A 34 -13.44 3.28 1.32
CA ALA A 34 -12.81 2.44 0.32
C ALA A 34 -11.33 2.81 0.19
N SER A 35 -10.50 1.80 -0.04
CA SER A 35 -9.06 1.96 -0.25
C SER A 35 -8.55 1.09 -1.40
N CYS A 36 -7.59 1.60 -2.17
CA CYS A 36 -6.94 0.86 -3.26
C CYS A 36 -5.45 1.24 -3.33
N PRO A 37 -4.55 0.32 -2.99
CA PRO A 37 -3.13 0.42 -3.28
C PRO A 37 -2.86 0.48 -4.79
N VAL A 38 -1.86 1.26 -5.17
CA VAL A 38 -1.37 1.42 -6.55
C VAL A 38 0.16 1.46 -6.49
N THR A 39 0.82 0.49 -7.11
CA THR A 39 2.29 0.33 -7.07
C THR A 39 2.93 0.35 -8.45
N GLU A 40 2.14 0.19 -9.51
CA GLU A 40 2.59 0.14 -10.89
C GLU A 40 3.42 1.37 -11.29
N PRO A 41 3.10 2.63 -10.88
CA PRO A 41 3.95 3.78 -11.17
C PRO A 41 5.33 3.72 -10.52
N LEU A 42 5.49 2.91 -9.47
CA LEU A 42 6.76 2.74 -8.75
C LEU A 42 7.66 1.67 -9.40
N GLU A 43 7.13 0.88 -10.35
CA GLU A 43 7.89 -0.17 -11.04
C GLU A 43 8.71 0.37 -12.21
N VAL A 44 8.37 1.57 -12.70
CA VAL A 44 9.11 2.28 -13.75
C VAL A 44 10.07 3.28 -13.10
N ALA A 45 11.38 3.07 -13.30
CA ALA A 45 12.43 3.85 -12.64
C ALA A 45 12.28 5.37 -12.86
N GLU A 46 12.02 5.80 -14.09
CA GLU A 46 11.83 7.21 -14.44
C GLU A 46 10.61 7.82 -13.73
N THR A 47 9.47 7.12 -13.76
CA THR A 47 8.24 7.57 -13.08
C THR A 47 8.42 7.62 -11.57
N ARG A 48 9.16 6.67 -11.01
CA ARG A 48 9.46 6.62 -9.57
C ARG A 48 10.37 7.77 -9.15
N GLU A 49 11.38 8.11 -9.95
CA GLU A 49 12.28 9.23 -9.67
C GLU A 49 11.55 10.57 -9.78
N ALA A 50 10.71 10.75 -10.80
CA ALA A 50 9.86 11.93 -10.92
C ALA A 50 8.95 12.09 -9.70
N LEU A 51 8.34 11.00 -9.21
CA LEU A 51 7.51 11.04 -8.00
C LEU A 51 8.34 11.41 -6.75
N ARG A 52 9.57 10.92 -6.65
CA ARG A 52 10.49 11.22 -5.55
C ARG A 52 10.85 12.71 -5.52
N GLU A 53 11.18 13.28 -6.67
CA GLU A 53 11.49 14.70 -6.81
C GLU A 53 10.24 15.57 -6.57
N ASP A 54 9.18 15.33 -7.33
CA ASP A 54 8.00 16.22 -7.39
C ASP A 54 7.10 16.14 -6.16
N VAL A 55 6.98 14.97 -5.52
CA VAL A 55 6.06 14.76 -4.38
C VAL A 55 6.79 14.69 -3.06
N PHE A 56 8.01 14.14 -3.02
CA PHE A 56 8.78 13.99 -1.79
C PHE A 56 9.93 14.99 -1.66
N GLY A 57 10.17 15.84 -2.67
CA GLY A 57 11.24 16.85 -2.63
C GLY A 57 12.62 16.24 -2.38
N ASP A 58 12.87 15.05 -2.94
CA ASP A 58 14.08 14.22 -2.75
C ASP A 58 14.38 13.78 -1.31
N SER A 59 13.53 14.12 -0.35
CA SER A 59 13.73 13.86 1.08
C SER A 59 13.29 12.46 1.53
N GLY A 60 12.64 11.70 0.64
CA GLY A 60 12.18 10.35 0.91
C GLY A 60 11.94 9.56 -0.37
N TYR A 61 11.87 8.24 -0.23
CA TYR A 61 11.67 7.29 -1.32
C TYR A 61 10.21 6.84 -1.35
N PRO A 62 9.51 6.94 -2.49
CA PRO A 62 8.13 6.48 -2.61
C PRO A 62 8.06 4.94 -2.50
N GLN A 63 7.13 4.46 -1.67
CA GLN A 63 6.92 3.04 -1.39
C GLN A 63 5.50 2.56 -1.74
N MET A 64 4.49 3.42 -1.66
CA MET A 64 3.09 3.06 -1.96
C MET A 64 2.28 4.30 -2.37
N LEU A 65 1.42 4.17 -3.39
CA LEU A 65 0.34 5.14 -3.64
C LEU A 65 -0.99 4.52 -3.22
N LEU A 66 -1.87 5.34 -2.63
CA LEU A 66 -3.14 4.91 -2.07
C LEU A 66 -4.26 5.83 -2.53
N ARG A 67 -5.29 5.25 -3.13
CA ARG A 67 -6.59 5.91 -3.28
C ARG A 67 -7.41 5.60 -2.03
N ILE A 68 -7.93 6.64 -1.38
CA ILE A 68 -8.77 6.54 -0.19
C ILE A 68 -9.95 7.50 -0.39
N GLY A 69 -11.16 7.03 -0.10
CA GLY A 69 -12.37 7.85 -0.21
C GLY A 69 -13.64 7.04 0.03
N TRP A 70 -14.79 7.66 -0.17
CA TRP A 70 -16.07 6.96 -0.04
C TRP A 70 -16.40 6.18 -1.31
N ALA A 71 -16.87 4.94 -1.12
CA ALA A 71 -17.51 4.21 -2.20
C ALA A 71 -18.83 4.90 -2.60
N PRO A 72 -19.27 4.77 -3.87
CA PRO A 72 -20.62 5.17 -4.26
C PRO A 72 -21.67 4.51 -3.36
N VAL A 73 -22.73 5.26 -2.99
CA VAL A 73 -23.76 4.84 -2.03
C VAL A 73 -24.47 3.54 -2.44
N ASN A 74 -24.49 3.23 -3.73
CA ASN A 74 -25.13 2.08 -4.35
C ASN A 74 -24.13 1.07 -4.93
N ALA A 75 -22.86 1.11 -4.51
CA ALA A 75 -21.89 0.12 -4.92
C ALA A 75 -22.16 -1.21 -4.22
N ASP A 76 -22.39 -2.27 -4.99
CA ASP A 76 -22.45 -3.63 -4.46
C ASP A 76 -21.08 -4.02 -3.85
N PRO A 77 -21.08 -4.80 -2.75
CA PRO A 77 -19.84 -5.30 -2.18
C PRO A 77 -19.14 -6.22 -3.19
N LEU A 78 -17.83 -6.01 -3.37
CA LEU A 78 -17.01 -6.89 -4.20
C LEU A 78 -16.86 -8.27 -3.53
N PRO A 79 -16.81 -9.35 -4.31
CA PRO A 79 -16.50 -10.66 -3.76
C PRO A 79 -15.11 -10.65 -3.12
N SER A 80 -14.95 -11.39 -2.02
CA SER A 80 -13.64 -11.53 -1.37
C SER A 80 -12.66 -12.22 -2.31
N THR A 81 -11.48 -11.63 -2.48
CA THR A 81 -10.40 -12.28 -3.23
C THR A 81 -9.94 -13.54 -2.48
N PRO A 82 -9.63 -14.64 -3.19
CA PRO A 82 -9.21 -15.88 -2.52
C PRO A 82 -7.89 -15.67 -1.74
N ARG A 83 -7.67 -16.53 -0.74
CA ARG A 83 -6.40 -16.65 -0.01
C ARG A 83 -5.94 -18.10 -0.06
N ARG A 84 -4.62 -18.32 -0.04
CA ARG A 84 -4.04 -19.66 0.10
C ARG A 84 -4.49 -20.28 1.41
N ALA A 85 -4.57 -21.60 1.49
CA ALA A 85 -4.91 -22.28 2.73
C ALA A 85 -3.80 -22.06 3.75
N LEU A 86 -4.14 -22.05 5.05
CA LEU A 86 -3.18 -21.80 6.12
C LEU A 86 -2.02 -22.81 6.10
N ALA A 87 -2.35 -24.08 5.85
CA ALA A 87 -1.37 -25.17 5.75
C ALA A 87 -0.39 -25.00 4.57
N ASP A 88 -0.68 -24.14 3.60
CA ASP A 88 0.23 -23.87 2.49
C ASP A 88 1.30 -22.80 2.82
N VAL A 89 1.16 -22.11 3.96
CA VAL A 89 1.93 -20.89 4.29
C VAL A 89 2.45 -20.81 5.72
N VAL A 90 2.04 -21.71 6.63
CA VAL A 90 2.50 -21.74 8.02
C VAL A 90 3.05 -23.13 8.34
N ASP A 91 4.33 -23.16 8.73
CA ASP A 91 4.97 -24.32 9.34
C ASP A 91 5.02 -24.12 10.86
N TRP A 92 4.74 -25.17 11.60
CA TRP A 92 4.88 -25.17 13.05
C TRP A 92 6.21 -25.83 13.40
N PRO A 93 7.05 -25.19 14.23
CA PRO A 93 8.21 -25.87 14.77
C PRO A 93 7.74 -27.02 15.68
N ASP A 94 8.45 -28.15 15.61
CA ASP A 94 8.30 -29.27 16.56
C ASP A 94 8.60 -28.85 18.01
#